data_AF-A0A1L4D0F7-F1
#
_entry.id   AF-A0A1L4D0F7-F1
#
_cell.length_a   1.000
_cell.length_b   1.000
_cell.length_c   1.000
_cell.angle_alpha   90.00
_cell.angle_beta   90.00
_cell.angle_gamma   90.00
#
_symmetry.space_group_name_H-M   'P 1'
#
loop_
_entity.id
_entity.type
_entity.pdbx_description
1 polymer ?
#
loop_
_entity_poly.entity_id
_entity_poly.type
_entity_poly.pdbx_seq_one_letter_code
_entity_poly.pdbx_strand_id
1 'polypeptide(L)'
;MKSKIIITGSLCSLYFLIGNAFAYASEEINCEVEFKNNSSVDFVLKDSLEKCLLKIEGKNLETAIIIGSATASGQIKHNQKLAQERAVTIGRVIHSKFPDASIKEISSGVNKKMGRKIEINFLIKDESYKQKVMELSKELENLQAVNQKEKLKIEAFEEQQRIASINDKLAQNSINEKEENSFFNSKPNFRVALSSGINSTMKGPHHNYFAAGGEFAWINRNTLFRPEVGAKFMTSIDGVSIHDQDVSRVMNAYGFLGGGIALKGFVTGARLLLGNEWINIDSNTPKINEFAAGGEARLGYEWEKGLSLFASYGRTERIQMIGLDVGLSF
;
A
#
# COMPACT_ATOMS: atom_id res chain seq x y z
N MET A 1 -22.38 19.61 -39.83
CA MET A 1 -21.98 20.30 -38.59
C MET A 1 -21.10 19.34 -37.79
N LYS A 2 -19.84 19.69 -37.54
CA LYS A 2 -18.93 18.91 -36.69
C LYS A 2 -18.86 19.60 -35.33
N SER A 3 -19.40 18.96 -34.30
CA SER A 3 -19.30 19.44 -32.92
C SER A 3 -18.10 18.77 -32.26
N LYS A 4 -17.10 19.56 -31.88
CA LYS A 4 -16.02 19.14 -30.99
C LYS A 4 -16.44 19.48 -29.56
N ILE A 5 -16.57 18.45 -28.72
CA ILE A 5 -16.72 18.61 -27.27
C ILE A 5 -15.32 18.47 -26.66
N ILE A 6 -14.83 19.52 -26.00
CA ILE A 6 -13.61 19.47 -25.19
C ILE A 6 -14.07 19.34 -23.74
N ILE A 7 -13.75 18.20 -23.12
CA ILE A 7 -14.01 17.94 -21.70
C ILE A 7 -12.72 18.19 -20.95
N THR A 8 -12.63 19.30 -20.22
CA THR A 8 -11.61 19.50 -19.19
C THR A 8 -12.19 19.09 -17.86
N GLY A 9 -11.77 17.93 -17.35
CA GLY A 9 -12.15 17.42 -16.04
C GLY A 9 -11.47 18.21 -14.93
N SER A 10 -12.29 18.70 -14.00
CA SER A 10 -11.86 19.10 -12.66
C SER A 10 -12.64 18.22 -11.68
N LEU A 11 -11.91 17.30 -11.05
CA LEU A 11 -12.33 16.49 -9.92
C LEU A 11 -12.55 17.39 -8.71
N CYS A 12 -13.79 17.84 -8.47
CA CYS A 12 -14.28 18.09 -7.12
C CYS A 12 -15.79 18.32 -7.15
N SER A 13 -16.47 17.91 -6.08
CA SER A 13 -17.93 18.03 -5.83
C SER A 13 -18.85 17.06 -6.59
N LEU A 14 -18.73 15.78 -6.24
CA LEU A 14 -19.89 14.89 -6.16
C LEU A 14 -20.58 15.17 -4.82
N TYR A 15 -21.91 15.22 -4.82
CA TYR A 15 -22.86 15.47 -3.73
C TYR A 15 -23.55 16.84 -3.77
N PHE A 16 -24.87 16.79 -3.90
CA PHE A 16 -25.86 17.85 -4.09
C PHE A 16 -26.01 18.38 -5.52
N LEU A 17 -26.91 17.74 -6.29
CA LEU A 17 -27.92 18.40 -7.15
C LEU A 17 -28.80 17.31 -7.81
N ILE A 18 -29.52 16.52 -7.00
CA ILE A 18 -30.78 15.90 -7.45
C ILE A 18 -31.86 16.93 -7.09
N GLY A 19 -32.01 17.93 -7.94
CA GLY A 19 -32.95 19.02 -7.74
C GLY A 19 -33.31 19.61 -9.08
N ASN A 20 -34.30 18.99 -9.74
CA ASN A 20 -35.08 19.58 -10.83
C ASN A 20 -34.27 20.26 -11.95
N ALA A 21 -33.51 19.48 -12.71
CA ALA A 21 -33.18 19.88 -14.08
C ALA A 21 -34.43 19.72 -14.94
N PHE A 22 -35.41 20.63 -14.79
CA PHE A 22 -36.28 20.95 -15.91
C PHE A 22 -35.39 21.61 -16.94
N ALA A 23 -34.76 20.80 -17.80
CA ALA A 23 -34.09 21.28 -18.99
C ALA A 23 -35.18 21.88 -19.89
N TYR A 24 -35.45 23.18 -19.70
CA TYR A 24 -36.21 23.97 -20.65
C TYR A 24 -35.33 24.13 -21.89
N ALA A 25 -35.55 23.27 -22.86
CA ALA A 25 -34.97 23.41 -24.19
C ALA A 25 -35.79 24.48 -24.93
N SER A 26 -35.30 25.72 -24.94
CA SER A 26 -35.79 26.75 -25.85
C SER A 26 -34.96 26.73 -27.13
N GLU A 27 -35.60 26.74 -28.30
CA GLU A 27 -34.88 26.99 -29.55
C GLU A 27 -34.38 28.44 -29.54
N GLU A 28 -33.08 28.63 -29.74
CA GLU A 28 -32.47 29.96 -29.82
C GLU A 28 -32.27 30.35 -31.29
N ILE A 29 -32.82 31.50 -31.69
CA ILE A 29 -32.59 32.08 -33.01
C ILE A 29 -31.89 33.43 -32.86
N ASN A 30 -30.70 33.51 -33.44
CA ASN A 30 -29.86 34.72 -33.39
C ASN A 30 -29.97 35.50 -34.70
N CYS A 31 -30.05 36.82 -34.56
CA CYS A 31 -30.29 37.75 -35.64
C CYS A 31 -29.42 39.00 -35.48
N GLU A 32 -28.91 39.53 -36.59
CA GLU A 32 -28.13 40.76 -36.60
C GLU A 32 -28.79 41.81 -37.50
N VAL A 33 -28.91 43.03 -36.99
CA VAL A 33 -29.46 44.17 -37.73
C VAL A 33 -28.53 45.36 -37.63
N GLU A 34 -28.17 45.98 -38.76
CA GLU A 34 -27.26 47.12 -38.79
C GLU A 34 -27.99 48.45 -39.03
N PHE A 35 -27.68 49.45 -38.21
CA PHE A 35 -28.19 50.82 -38.35
C PHE A 35 -27.27 51.71 -39.19
N LYS A 36 -27.87 52.70 -39.87
CA LYS A 36 -27.12 53.77 -40.53
C LYS A 36 -26.31 54.58 -39.51
N ASN A 37 -25.32 55.30 -40.02
CA ASN A 37 -24.46 56.13 -39.18
C ASN A 37 -25.31 57.16 -38.41
N ASN A 38 -25.05 57.29 -37.10
CA ASN A 38 -25.74 58.22 -36.20
C ASN A 38 -27.29 58.15 -36.22
N SER A 39 -27.87 57.01 -36.59
CA SER A 39 -29.34 56.80 -36.59
C SER A 39 -29.73 55.69 -35.63
N SER A 40 -30.86 55.87 -34.95
CA SER A 40 -31.55 54.87 -34.11
C SER A 40 -32.85 54.35 -34.73
N VAL A 41 -33.15 54.75 -35.97
CA VAL A 41 -34.39 54.39 -36.69
C VAL A 41 -34.14 53.87 -38.10
N ASP A 42 -33.05 54.26 -38.75
CA ASP A 42 -32.75 53.86 -40.12
C ASP A 42 -31.82 52.66 -40.18
N PHE A 43 -32.25 51.62 -40.89
CA PHE A 43 -31.45 50.43 -41.17
C PHE A 43 -30.59 50.58 -42.42
N VAL A 44 -29.43 49.93 -42.44
CA VAL A 44 -28.58 49.82 -43.65
C VAL A 44 -29.28 48.95 -44.70
N LEU A 45 -29.87 47.84 -44.26
CA LEU A 45 -30.67 46.92 -45.06
C LEU A 45 -32.06 46.82 -44.44
N LYS A 46 -33.06 47.44 -45.08
CA LYS A 46 -34.44 47.50 -44.55
C LYS A 46 -35.04 46.10 -44.31
N ASP A 47 -34.72 45.15 -45.19
CA ASP A 47 -35.28 43.79 -45.16
C ASP A 47 -34.64 42.87 -44.10
N SER A 48 -33.54 43.27 -43.45
CA SER A 48 -32.81 42.38 -42.53
C SER A 48 -33.62 42.04 -41.28
N LEU A 49 -34.31 43.03 -40.72
CA LEU A 49 -35.18 42.81 -39.57
C LEU A 49 -36.41 41.98 -39.96
N GLU A 50 -37.04 42.28 -41.10
CA GLU A 50 -38.20 41.53 -41.58
C GLU A 50 -37.88 40.05 -41.84
N LYS A 51 -36.76 39.75 -42.49
CA LYS A 51 -36.29 38.37 -42.68
C LYS A 51 -36.05 37.64 -41.37
N CYS A 52 -35.60 38.36 -40.34
CA CYS A 52 -35.44 37.80 -39.00
C CYS A 52 -36.79 37.47 -38.35
N LEU A 53 -37.76 38.39 -38.45
CA LEU A 53 -39.09 38.19 -37.89
C LEU A 53 -39.87 37.07 -38.60
N LEU A 54 -39.67 36.87 -39.91
CA LEU A 54 -40.26 35.76 -40.66
C LEU A 54 -39.81 34.38 -40.15
N LYS A 55 -38.59 34.25 -39.62
CA LYS A 55 -38.08 32.96 -39.08
C LYS A 55 -38.80 32.50 -37.81
N ILE A 56 -39.44 33.43 -37.12
CA ILE A 56 -40.12 33.21 -35.84
C ILE A 56 -41.64 33.37 -35.96
N GLU A 57 -42.14 33.70 -37.15
CA GLU A 57 -43.56 33.82 -37.42
C GLU A 57 -44.24 32.45 -37.24
N GLY A 58 -45.35 32.42 -36.49
CA GLY A 58 -46.05 31.19 -36.13
C GLY A 58 -45.40 30.34 -35.03
N LYS A 59 -44.26 30.77 -34.46
CA LYS A 59 -43.64 30.12 -33.31
C LYS A 59 -44.07 30.79 -31.99
N ASN A 60 -44.07 30.03 -30.90
CA ASN A 60 -44.40 30.55 -29.57
C ASN A 60 -43.18 31.25 -28.94
N LEU A 61 -42.99 32.53 -29.28
CA LEU A 61 -41.90 33.35 -28.77
C LEU A 61 -42.08 33.65 -27.28
N GLU A 62 -41.16 33.19 -26.44
CA GLU A 62 -41.20 33.43 -24.99
C GLU A 62 -40.46 34.72 -24.62
N THR A 63 -39.26 34.93 -25.17
CA THR A 63 -38.44 36.09 -24.84
C THR A 63 -37.60 36.54 -26.04
N ALA A 64 -37.44 37.85 -26.21
CA ALA A 64 -36.47 38.46 -27.11
C ALA A 64 -35.45 39.28 -26.31
N ILE A 65 -34.17 38.96 -26.47
CA ILE A 65 -33.05 39.69 -25.87
C ILE A 65 -32.38 40.51 -26.97
N ILE A 66 -32.31 41.82 -26.79
CA ILE A 66 -31.85 42.78 -27.79
C ILE A 66 -30.64 43.51 -27.22
N ILE A 67 -29.48 43.34 -27.86
CA ILE A 67 -28.22 43.94 -27.42
C ILE A 67 -27.82 45.01 -28.41
N GLY A 68 -27.95 46.27 -28.00
CA GLY A 68 -27.59 47.41 -28.82
C GLY A 68 -26.15 47.87 -28.66
N SER A 69 -25.53 48.33 -29.76
CA SER A 69 -24.18 48.89 -29.74
C SER A 69 -24.00 50.12 -30.63
N ALA A 70 -22.90 50.84 -30.38
CA ALA A 70 -22.39 51.92 -31.20
C ALA A 70 -20.87 51.76 -31.45
N THR A 71 -20.40 52.40 -32.53
CA THR A 71 -18.98 52.45 -32.87
C THR A 71 -18.21 53.34 -31.89
N ALA A 72 -16.87 53.19 -31.85
CA ALA A 72 -16.01 54.00 -30.99
C ALA A 72 -15.79 55.44 -31.48
N SER A 73 -16.31 55.79 -32.66
CA SER A 73 -16.23 57.13 -33.22
C SER A 73 -17.19 58.08 -32.50
N GLY A 74 -16.70 59.23 -32.01
CA GLY A 74 -17.51 60.27 -31.37
C GLY A 74 -17.46 60.27 -29.84
N GLN A 75 -18.43 60.94 -29.19
CA GLN A 75 -18.48 61.08 -27.74
C GLN A 75 -19.08 59.83 -27.08
N ILE A 76 -18.44 59.33 -26.01
CA ILE A 76 -18.86 58.10 -25.29
C ILE A 76 -20.32 58.19 -24.81
N LYS A 77 -20.71 59.32 -24.19
CA LYS A 77 -22.08 59.55 -23.69
C LYS A 77 -23.12 59.50 -24.82
N HIS A 78 -22.79 60.10 -25.96
CA HIS A 78 -23.64 60.07 -27.15
C HIS A 78 -23.81 58.64 -27.68
N ASN A 79 -22.72 57.89 -27.77
CA ASN A 79 -22.72 56.52 -28.28
C ASN A 79 -23.46 55.55 -27.36
N GLN A 80 -23.38 55.73 -26.05
CA GLN A 80 -24.16 54.97 -25.08
C GLN A 80 -25.67 55.20 -25.23
N LYS A 81 -26.07 56.47 -25.38
CA LYS A 81 -27.47 56.85 -25.62
C LYS A 81 -27.97 56.27 -26.95
N LEU A 82 -27.19 56.41 -28.02
CA LEU A 82 -27.53 55.89 -29.34
C LEU A 82 -27.68 54.35 -29.35
N ALA A 83 -26.81 53.63 -28.63
CA ALA A 83 -26.91 52.17 -28.50
C ALA A 83 -28.19 51.73 -27.78
N GLN A 84 -28.59 52.45 -26.72
CA GLN A 84 -29.85 52.20 -26.01
C GLN A 84 -31.06 52.50 -26.90
N GLU A 85 -31.08 53.64 -27.57
CA GLU A 85 -32.19 54.02 -28.46
C GLU A 85 -32.41 52.99 -29.57
N ARG A 86 -31.34 52.43 -30.14
CA ARG A 86 -31.44 51.35 -31.13
C ARG A 86 -32.08 50.08 -30.56
N ALA A 87 -31.68 49.67 -29.35
CA ALA A 87 -32.27 48.51 -28.69
C ALA A 87 -33.77 48.72 -28.44
N VAL A 88 -34.15 49.92 -27.97
CA VAL A 88 -35.55 50.32 -27.77
C VAL A 88 -36.34 50.31 -29.08
N THR A 89 -35.77 50.84 -30.16
CA THR A 89 -36.44 50.84 -31.47
C THR A 89 -36.75 49.43 -31.94
N ILE A 90 -35.77 48.51 -31.87
CA ILE A 90 -35.97 47.10 -32.21
C ILE A 90 -37.00 46.45 -31.27
N GLY A 91 -36.93 46.74 -29.97
CA GLY A 91 -37.87 46.24 -28.97
C GLY A 91 -39.31 46.59 -29.31
N ARG A 92 -39.57 47.85 -29.68
CA ARG A 92 -40.90 48.30 -30.12
C ARG A 92 -41.40 47.58 -31.37
N VAL A 93 -40.53 47.31 -32.34
CA VAL A 93 -40.90 46.58 -33.57
C VAL A 93 -41.21 45.11 -33.27
N ILE A 94 -40.45 44.48 -32.36
CA ILE A 94 -40.73 43.09 -31.94
C ILE A 94 -42.02 43.03 -31.13
N HIS A 95 -42.23 43.95 -30.19
CA HIS A 95 -43.42 44.01 -29.35
C HIS A 95 -44.71 44.17 -30.15
N SER A 96 -44.68 44.98 -31.21
CA SER A 96 -45.87 45.20 -32.04
C SER A 96 -46.30 43.95 -32.83
N LYS A 97 -45.36 43.03 -33.12
CA LYS A 97 -45.65 41.75 -33.78
C LYS A 97 -45.90 40.60 -32.81
N PHE A 98 -45.25 40.61 -31.65
CA PHE A 98 -45.31 39.58 -30.63
C PHE A 98 -45.61 40.23 -29.26
N PRO A 99 -46.88 40.61 -29.00
CA PRO A 99 -47.25 41.36 -27.81
C PRO A 99 -47.05 40.57 -26.51
N ASP A 100 -47.15 39.24 -26.58
CA ASP A 100 -47.04 38.35 -25.43
C ASP A 100 -45.59 37.97 -25.08
N ALA A 101 -44.61 38.36 -25.91
CA ALA A 101 -43.21 38.05 -25.68
C ALA A 101 -42.59 38.98 -24.63
N SER A 102 -41.77 38.43 -23.74
CA SER A 102 -40.95 39.26 -22.83
C SER A 102 -39.79 39.89 -23.58
N ILE A 103 -39.62 41.20 -23.50
CA ILE A 103 -38.56 41.92 -24.23
C ILE A 103 -37.53 42.47 -23.25
N LYS A 104 -36.26 42.13 -23.47
CA LYS A 104 -35.12 42.62 -22.70
C LYS A 104 -34.20 43.43 -23.58
N GLU A 105 -34.10 44.72 -23.30
CA GLU A 105 -33.27 45.68 -24.03
C GLU A 105 -32.00 45.97 -23.24
N ILE A 106 -30.84 45.73 -23.85
CA ILE A 106 -29.53 45.88 -23.22
C ILE A 106 -28.68 46.79 -24.09
N SER A 107 -28.10 47.84 -23.52
CA SER A 107 -27.09 48.65 -24.20
C SER A 107 -25.69 48.17 -23.83
N SER A 108 -24.92 47.75 -24.83
CA SER A 108 -23.47 47.51 -24.70
C SER A 108 -22.63 48.79 -24.85
N GLY A 109 -23.28 49.93 -25.12
CA GLY A 109 -22.60 51.20 -25.33
C GLY A 109 -21.66 51.17 -26.53
N VAL A 110 -20.38 51.45 -26.30
CA VAL A 110 -19.35 51.40 -27.34
C VAL A 110 -18.77 49.99 -27.43
N ASN A 111 -19.06 49.28 -28.52
CA ASN A 111 -18.53 47.94 -28.78
C ASN A 111 -17.83 47.91 -30.14
N LYS A 112 -16.50 47.71 -30.15
CA LYS A 112 -15.70 47.69 -31.39
C LYS A 112 -16.04 46.53 -32.33
N LYS A 113 -16.53 45.41 -31.80
CA LYS A 113 -16.84 44.20 -32.59
C LYS A 113 -18.22 44.31 -33.23
N MET A 114 -19.22 44.76 -32.47
CA MET A 114 -20.60 44.91 -32.96
C MET A 114 -20.78 46.21 -33.77
N GLY A 115 -20.06 47.28 -33.42
CA GLY A 115 -20.10 48.55 -34.15
C GLY A 115 -21.51 49.13 -34.18
N ARG A 116 -22.12 49.19 -35.38
CA ARG A 116 -23.49 49.68 -35.59
C ARG A 116 -24.56 48.58 -35.61
N LYS A 117 -24.16 47.33 -35.35
CA LYS A 117 -25.05 46.18 -35.36
C LYS A 117 -25.76 46.02 -34.02
N ILE A 118 -26.95 45.46 -34.07
CA ILE A 118 -27.73 44.98 -32.93
C ILE A 118 -27.82 43.47 -33.06
N GLU A 119 -27.53 42.77 -31.97
CA GLU A 119 -27.77 41.33 -31.85
C GLU A 119 -29.13 41.11 -31.19
N ILE A 120 -29.93 40.22 -31.76
CA ILE A 120 -31.26 39.86 -31.30
C ILE A 120 -31.30 38.36 -31.12
N ASN A 121 -31.56 37.89 -29.91
CA ASN A 121 -31.68 36.48 -29.59
C ASN A 121 -33.13 36.19 -29.19
N PHE A 122 -33.78 35.31 -29.94
CA PHE A 122 -35.15 34.86 -29.69
C PHE A 122 -35.13 33.52 -28.98
N LEU A 123 -35.87 33.40 -27.88
CA LEU A 123 -36.10 32.16 -27.15
C LEU A 123 -37.51 31.68 -27.45
N ILE A 124 -37.62 30.52 -28.12
CA ILE A 124 -38.89 29.94 -28.54
C ILE A 124 -39.21 28.72 -27.68
N LYS A 125 -40.46 28.64 -27.23
CA LYS A 125 -40.99 27.51 -26.47
C LYS A 125 -41.39 26.39 -27.43
N ASP A 126 -40.56 25.36 -27.55
CA ASP A 126 -40.82 24.18 -28.40
C ASP A 126 -41.26 22.97 -27.54
N GLU A 127 -42.51 22.52 -27.70
CA GLU A 127 -43.04 21.35 -26.98
C GLU A 127 -42.57 20.00 -27.57
N SER A 128 -42.02 19.97 -28.79
CA SER A 128 -41.62 18.73 -29.48
C SER A 128 -40.30 18.13 -28.94
N TYR A 129 -39.48 18.93 -28.25
CA TYR A 129 -38.16 18.52 -27.75
C TYR A 129 -38.20 17.67 -26.48
N LYS A 130 -39.32 17.69 -25.71
CA LYS A 130 -39.46 16.85 -24.50
C LYS A 130 -39.33 15.36 -24.79
N GLN A 131 -39.84 14.90 -25.93
CA GLN A 131 -39.76 13.48 -26.33
C GLN A 131 -38.33 13.08 -26.69
N LYS A 132 -37.59 13.97 -27.38
CA LYS A 132 -36.21 13.71 -27.81
C LYS A 132 -35.21 13.73 -26.65
N VAL A 133 -35.45 14.60 -25.65
CA VAL A 133 -34.66 14.64 -24.42
C VAL A 133 -34.88 13.37 -23.58
N MET A 134 -36.10 12.86 -23.48
CA MET A 134 -36.37 11.57 -22.82
C MET A 134 -35.63 10.40 -23.50
N GLU A 135 -35.59 10.37 -24.82
CA GLU A 135 -34.90 9.33 -25.59
C GLU A 135 -33.38 9.40 -25.38
N LEU A 136 -32.80 10.60 -25.45
CA LEU A 136 -31.37 10.84 -25.19
C LEU A 136 -30.96 10.56 -23.74
N SER A 137 -31.80 10.86 -22.75
CA SER A 137 -31.54 10.51 -21.35
C SER A 137 -31.47 9.01 -21.13
N LYS A 138 -32.34 8.24 -21.79
CA LYS A 138 -32.35 6.77 -21.72
C LYS A 138 -31.12 6.14 -22.39
N GLU A 139 -30.64 6.74 -23.47
CA GLU A 139 -29.41 6.32 -24.15
C GLU A 139 -28.15 6.65 -23.31
N LEU A 140 -28.16 7.80 -22.63
CA LEU A 140 -27.07 8.21 -21.73
C LEU A 140 -26.94 7.30 -20.50
N GLU A 141 -28.05 6.89 -19.88
CA GLU A 141 -28.04 5.93 -18.76
C GLU A 141 -27.45 4.58 -19.17
N ASN A 142 -27.80 4.08 -20.36
CA ASN A 142 -27.23 2.84 -20.90
C ASN A 142 -25.72 2.95 -21.14
N LEU A 143 -25.24 4.08 -21.68
CA LEU A 143 -23.81 4.32 -21.90
C LEU A 143 -23.02 4.48 -20.60
N GLN A 144 -23.62 5.08 -19.56
CA GLN A 144 -23.02 5.16 -18.23
C GLN A 144 -22.87 3.78 -17.58
N ALA A 145 -23.87 2.91 -17.71
CA ALA A 145 -23.80 1.53 -17.21
C ALA A 145 -22.70 0.70 -17.91
N VAL A 146 -22.50 0.88 -19.21
CA VAL A 146 -21.41 0.22 -19.97
C VAL A 146 -20.04 0.75 -19.53
N ASN A 147 -19.88 2.08 -19.42
CA ASN A 147 -18.62 2.68 -18.96
C ASN A 147 -18.25 2.30 -17.52
N GLN A 148 -19.24 2.17 -16.63
CA GLN A 148 -19.00 1.74 -15.25
C GLN A 148 -18.51 0.30 -15.19
N LYS A 149 -19.04 -0.57 -16.07
CA LYS A 149 -18.61 -1.98 -16.19
C LYS A 149 -17.20 -2.11 -16.76
N GLU A 150 -16.80 -1.24 -17.70
CA GLU A 150 -15.43 -1.21 -18.22
C GLU A 150 -14.44 -0.64 -17.20
N LYS A 151 -14.82 0.41 -16.46
CA LYS A 151 -13.99 0.97 -15.39
C LYS A 151 -13.70 -0.05 -14.29
N LEU A 152 -14.71 -0.83 -13.88
CA LEU A 152 -14.52 -1.94 -12.94
C LEU A 152 -13.58 -3.04 -13.45
N LYS A 153 -13.54 -3.29 -14.77
CA LYS A 153 -12.58 -4.24 -15.37
C LYS A 153 -11.15 -3.70 -15.37
N ILE A 154 -10.98 -2.41 -15.64
CA ILE A 154 -9.66 -1.75 -15.63
C ILE A 154 -9.11 -1.69 -14.21
N GLU A 155 -9.94 -1.28 -13.24
CA GLU A 155 -9.56 -1.27 -11.81
C GLU A 155 -9.22 -2.68 -11.29
N ALA A 156 -9.98 -3.71 -11.69
CA ALA A 156 -9.66 -5.10 -11.35
C ALA A 156 -8.34 -5.59 -11.99
N PHE A 157 -8.02 -5.13 -13.20
CA PHE A 157 -6.77 -5.47 -13.89
C PHE A 157 -5.56 -4.77 -13.27
N GLU A 158 -5.69 -3.49 -12.89
CA GLU A 158 -4.66 -2.73 -12.20
C GLU A 158 -4.40 -3.29 -10.78
N GLU A 159 -5.46 -3.68 -10.05
CA GLU A 159 -5.34 -4.33 -8.75
C GLU A 159 -4.62 -5.69 -8.86
N GLN A 160 -4.92 -6.48 -9.91
CA GLN A 160 -4.21 -7.73 -10.19
C GLN A 160 -2.73 -7.52 -10.50
N GLN A 161 -2.39 -6.50 -11.31
CA GLN A 161 -0.98 -6.15 -11.59
C GLN A 161 -0.26 -5.65 -10.33
N ARG A 162 -0.95 -4.89 -9.48
CA ARG A 162 -0.42 -4.43 -8.19
C ARG A 162 -0.13 -5.60 -7.27
N ILE A 163 -1.05 -6.56 -7.13
CA ILE A 163 -0.86 -7.77 -6.32
C ILE A 163 0.31 -8.61 -6.86
N ALA A 164 0.42 -8.77 -8.18
CA ALA A 164 1.56 -9.47 -8.80
C ALA A 164 2.90 -8.78 -8.48
N SER A 165 2.95 -7.44 -8.58
CA SER A 165 4.16 -6.67 -8.24
C SER A 165 4.54 -6.73 -6.75
N ILE A 166 3.55 -6.86 -5.87
CA ILE A 166 3.77 -7.05 -4.42
C ILE A 166 4.31 -8.45 -4.15
N ASN A 167 3.77 -9.47 -4.82
CA ASN A 167 4.24 -10.85 -4.70
C ASN A 167 5.67 -11.01 -5.22
N ASP A 168 6.02 -10.37 -6.34
CA ASP A 168 7.37 -10.35 -6.87
C ASP A 168 8.36 -9.63 -5.93
N LYS A 169 7.93 -8.52 -5.32
CA LYS A 169 8.72 -7.81 -4.28
C LYS A 169 8.88 -8.63 -3.00
N LEU A 170 7.84 -9.37 -2.57
CA LEU A 170 7.93 -10.29 -1.44
C LEU A 170 8.86 -11.47 -1.74
N ALA A 171 8.80 -12.02 -2.96
CA ALA A 171 9.71 -13.07 -3.41
C ALA A 171 11.17 -12.56 -3.44
N GLN A 172 11.43 -11.37 -3.99
CA GLN A 172 12.77 -10.76 -3.98
C GLN A 172 13.25 -10.41 -2.58
N ASN A 173 12.41 -9.89 -1.70
CA ASN A 173 12.78 -9.62 -0.30
C ASN A 173 13.08 -10.92 0.46
N SER A 174 12.35 -12.00 0.19
CA SER A 174 12.64 -13.32 0.78
C SER A 174 13.94 -13.95 0.28
N ILE A 175 14.41 -13.55 -0.91
CA ILE A 175 15.71 -13.96 -1.47
C ILE A 175 16.83 -13.10 -0.87
N ASN A 176 16.64 -11.78 -0.77
CA ASN A 176 17.62 -10.88 -0.17
C ASN A 176 17.80 -11.12 1.34
N GLU A 177 16.74 -11.43 2.10
CA GLU A 177 16.85 -11.83 3.52
C GLU A 177 17.57 -13.18 3.73
N LYS A 178 17.55 -14.07 2.71
CA LYS A 178 18.33 -15.32 2.73
C LYS A 178 19.81 -15.10 2.44
N GLU A 179 20.15 -14.09 1.65
CA GLU A 179 21.55 -13.76 1.33
C GLU A 179 22.23 -12.96 2.45
N GLU A 180 21.52 -12.02 3.10
CA GLU A 180 22.06 -11.22 4.22
C GLU A 180 22.21 -12.01 5.53
N ASN A 181 21.51 -13.14 5.71
CA ASN A 181 21.62 -14.03 6.88
C ASN A 181 22.46 -15.29 6.63
N SER A 182 23.23 -15.35 5.56
CA SER A 182 24.03 -16.52 5.15
C SER A 182 25.12 -16.98 6.14
N PHE A 183 25.33 -16.24 7.23
CA PHE A 183 26.23 -16.67 8.32
C PHE A 183 25.60 -17.70 9.27
N PHE A 184 24.26 -17.77 9.36
CA PHE A 184 23.57 -18.67 10.28
C PHE A 184 22.63 -19.61 9.51
N ASN A 185 22.96 -20.91 9.52
CA ASN A 185 22.13 -21.94 8.91
C ASN A 185 20.71 -21.89 9.49
N SER A 186 19.69 -21.77 8.64
CA SER A 186 18.28 -21.67 9.04
C SER A 186 17.72 -22.92 9.73
N LYS A 187 18.41 -24.06 9.61
CA LYS A 187 18.07 -25.33 10.27
C LYS A 187 19.33 -26.03 10.77
N PRO A 188 20.01 -25.47 11.78
CA PRO A 188 21.28 -26.00 12.23
C PRO A 188 21.02 -27.29 13.01
N ASN A 189 21.61 -28.38 12.56
CA ASN A 189 21.48 -29.69 13.20
C ASN A 189 22.78 -30.12 13.87
N PHE A 190 23.90 -29.43 13.62
CA PHE A 190 25.14 -29.70 14.31
C PHE A 190 25.35 -28.66 15.40
N ARG A 191 25.83 -29.08 16.56
CA ARG A 191 26.16 -28.23 17.69
C ARG A 191 27.57 -28.54 18.16
N VAL A 192 28.37 -27.50 18.32
CA VAL A 192 29.64 -27.54 19.05
C VAL A 192 29.44 -26.78 20.34
N ALA A 193 29.89 -27.31 21.48
CA ALA A 193 29.88 -26.57 22.73
C ALA A 193 31.16 -26.72 23.51
N LEU A 194 31.49 -25.65 24.25
CA LEU A 194 32.52 -25.67 25.28
C LEU A 194 31.85 -26.04 26.59
N SER A 195 32.41 -27.02 27.29
CA SER A 195 31.91 -27.53 28.55
C SER A 195 32.89 -27.19 29.66
N SER A 196 32.39 -26.76 30.81
CA SER A 196 33.20 -26.55 32.01
C SER A 196 32.40 -26.87 33.26
N GLY A 197 33.06 -27.33 34.32
CA GLY A 197 32.33 -27.80 35.49
C GLY A 197 33.18 -28.30 36.65
N ILE A 198 32.50 -28.70 37.72
CA ILE A 198 33.07 -29.36 38.88
C ILE A 198 32.68 -30.83 38.81
N ASN A 199 33.68 -31.69 38.77
CA ASN A 199 33.52 -33.13 38.69
C ASN A 199 34.10 -33.80 39.95
N SER A 200 33.65 -35.02 40.22
CA SER A 200 34.10 -35.81 41.38
C SER A 200 34.38 -37.25 40.99
N THR A 201 35.45 -37.84 41.51
CA THR A 201 35.68 -39.28 41.43
C THR A 201 34.81 -40.03 42.45
N MET A 202 34.17 -41.12 42.03
CA MET A 202 33.21 -41.89 42.82
C MET A 202 33.73 -43.24 43.32
N LYS A 203 34.67 -43.88 42.61
CA LYS A 203 35.33 -45.12 43.04
C LYS A 203 36.76 -44.79 43.49
N GLY A 204 37.00 -44.79 44.81
CA GLY A 204 38.26 -44.38 45.44
C GLY A 204 38.07 -43.22 46.41
N PRO A 205 39.15 -42.54 46.86
CA PRO A 205 39.02 -41.30 47.60
C PRO A 205 38.26 -40.26 46.74
N HIS A 206 37.28 -39.59 47.35
CA HIS A 206 36.45 -38.60 46.68
C HIS A 206 37.28 -37.34 46.43
N HIS A 207 37.61 -37.12 45.16
CA HIS A 207 38.38 -35.97 44.72
C HIS A 207 37.54 -35.08 43.83
N ASN A 208 37.39 -33.81 44.25
CA ASN A 208 36.71 -32.80 43.46
C ASN A 208 37.73 -32.08 42.58
N TYR A 209 37.40 -31.89 41.31
CA TYR A 209 38.28 -31.20 40.37
C TYR A 209 37.48 -30.35 39.40
N PHE A 210 38.07 -29.23 38.98
CA PHE A 210 37.53 -28.46 37.89
C PHE A 210 37.90 -29.12 36.56
N ALA A 211 36.95 -29.22 35.64
CA ALA A 211 37.13 -29.83 34.34
C ALA A 211 36.65 -28.90 33.23
N ALA A 212 37.32 -28.96 32.09
CA ALA A 212 36.95 -28.26 30.87
C ALA A 212 37.08 -29.17 29.67
N GLY A 213 36.34 -28.86 28.61
CA GLY A 213 36.39 -29.60 27.38
C GLY A 213 35.33 -29.15 26.39
N GLY A 214 34.81 -30.08 25.61
CA GLY A 214 33.81 -29.76 24.61
C GLY A 214 32.99 -30.95 24.17
N GLU A 215 31.90 -30.63 23.48
CA GLU A 215 30.99 -31.61 22.89
C GLU A 215 30.69 -31.24 21.44
N PHE A 216 30.50 -32.27 20.62
CA PHE A 216 29.98 -32.17 19.27
C PHE A 216 28.75 -33.07 19.16
N ALA A 217 27.64 -32.52 18.70
CA ALA A 217 26.37 -33.22 18.64
C ALA A 217 25.64 -32.98 17.33
N TRP A 218 24.95 -34.00 16.84
CA TRP A 218 23.84 -33.85 15.93
C TRP A 218 22.53 -33.84 16.73
N ILE A 219 21.67 -32.84 16.50
CA ILE A 219 20.41 -32.62 17.21
C ILE A 219 19.35 -32.20 16.19
N ASN A 220 18.22 -32.90 16.14
CA ASN A 220 17.07 -32.43 15.35
C ASN A 220 16.31 -31.35 16.13
N ARG A 221 16.55 -30.06 15.79
CA ARG A 221 15.95 -28.91 16.50
C ARG A 221 14.51 -28.59 16.06
N ASN A 222 14.05 -29.16 14.95
CA ASN A 222 12.78 -28.81 14.30
C ASN A 222 11.55 -29.46 14.94
N THR A 223 11.75 -30.40 15.85
CA THR A 223 10.70 -31.18 16.49
C THR A 223 10.64 -30.89 17.98
N LEU A 224 9.45 -31.04 18.57
CA LEU A 224 9.26 -30.94 20.03
C LEU A 224 10.13 -31.96 20.77
N PHE A 225 10.17 -33.19 20.25
CA PHE A 225 11.10 -34.24 20.68
C PHE A 225 12.41 -34.12 19.92
N ARG A 226 13.52 -33.97 20.62
CA ARG A 226 14.82 -33.69 20.04
C ARG A 226 15.77 -34.87 20.25
N PRO A 227 15.82 -35.84 19.33
CA PRO A 227 16.86 -36.85 19.37
C PRO A 227 18.22 -36.19 19.20
N GLU A 228 19.21 -36.73 19.91
CA GLU A 228 20.57 -36.23 19.93
C GLU A 228 21.56 -37.40 19.93
N VAL A 229 22.65 -37.24 19.17
CA VAL A 229 23.79 -38.16 19.17
C VAL A 229 25.08 -37.35 19.04
N GLY A 230 26.14 -37.75 19.71
CA GLY A 230 27.38 -36.98 19.67
C GLY A 230 28.52 -37.56 20.48
N ALA A 231 29.53 -36.73 20.69
CA ALA A 231 30.71 -37.04 21.49
C ALA A 231 31.04 -35.89 22.45
N LYS A 232 31.50 -36.23 23.65
CA LYS A 232 31.89 -35.33 24.73
C LYS A 232 33.29 -35.69 25.20
N PHE A 233 34.13 -34.68 25.37
CA PHE A 233 35.49 -34.82 25.88
C PHE A 233 35.69 -33.83 27.02
N MET A 234 36.24 -34.28 28.15
CA MET A 234 36.61 -33.41 29.26
C MET A 234 37.95 -33.80 29.86
N THR A 235 38.69 -32.81 30.33
CA THR A 235 39.93 -32.97 31.09
C THR A 235 39.89 -32.11 32.35
N SER A 236 40.51 -32.57 33.43
CA SER A 236 40.79 -31.75 34.60
C SER A 236 41.70 -30.59 34.22
N ILE A 237 41.55 -29.45 34.89
CA ILE A 237 42.49 -28.33 34.82
C ILE A 237 43.49 -28.47 35.95
N ASP A 238 44.76 -28.67 35.58
CA ASP A 238 45.85 -28.79 36.54
C ASP A 238 46.05 -27.46 37.31
N GLY A 239 46.33 -27.54 38.62
CA GLY A 239 46.65 -26.37 39.46
C GLY A 239 45.44 -25.62 40.05
N VAL A 240 44.22 -26.12 39.87
CA VAL A 240 43.01 -25.60 40.53
C VAL A 240 42.60 -26.55 41.65
N SER A 241 43.05 -26.28 42.87
CA SER A 241 42.69 -27.09 44.04
C SER A 241 41.31 -26.71 44.57
N ILE A 242 40.48 -27.72 44.82
CA ILE A 242 39.23 -27.58 45.55
C ILE A 242 39.44 -28.30 46.88
N HIS A 243 39.59 -27.55 47.97
CA HIS A 243 39.83 -28.08 49.33
C HIS A 243 41.18 -28.83 49.48
N ASP A 244 42.29 -28.24 49.01
CA ASP A 244 43.67 -28.75 49.17
C ASP A 244 43.95 -30.15 48.60
N GLN A 245 43.07 -30.65 47.74
CA GLN A 245 43.27 -31.90 47.00
C GLN A 245 43.92 -31.60 45.66
N ASP A 246 45.20 -31.96 45.50
CA ASP A 246 45.86 -32.02 44.21
C ASP A 246 45.34 -33.25 43.46
N VAL A 247 44.40 -33.02 42.54
CA VAL A 247 43.95 -34.07 41.64
C VAL A 247 44.91 -34.10 40.47
N SER A 248 45.78 -35.11 40.39
CA SER A 248 46.51 -35.32 39.15
C SER A 248 45.53 -35.82 38.07
N ARG A 249 45.66 -35.21 36.89
CA ARG A 249 45.03 -35.52 35.60
C ARG A 249 43.89 -36.55 35.56
N VAL A 250 42.66 -36.06 35.34
CA VAL A 250 41.49 -36.86 34.98
C VAL A 250 41.00 -36.47 33.59
N MET A 251 40.86 -37.44 32.69
CA MET A 251 40.35 -37.22 31.34
C MET A 251 39.24 -38.22 31.02
N ASN A 252 38.25 -37.80 30.24
CA ASN A 252 37.21 -38.68 29.75
C ASN A 252 36.81 -38.34 28.31
N ALA A 253 36.34 -39.37 27.60
CA ALA A 253 35.81 -39.27 26.26
C ALA A 253 34.60 -40.20 26.13
N TYR A 254 33.43 -39.63 25.85
CA TYR A 254 32.18 -40.37 25.72
C TYR A 254 31.57 -40.15 24.35
N GLY A 255 31.07 -41.21 23.73
CA GLY A 255 29.95 -41.10 22.81
C GLY A 255 28.65 -41.00 23.61
N PHE A 256 27.66 -40.30 23.09
CA PHE A 256 26.35 -40.21 23.72
C PHE A 256 25.20 -40.35 22.72
N LEU A 257 24.10 -40.92 23.21
CA LEU A 257 22.81 -40.88 22.56
C LEU A 257 21.75 -40.40 23.56
N GLY A 258 20.84 -39.56 23.13
CA GLY A 258 19.89 -38.95 24.03
C GLY A 258 18.69 -38.35 23.34
N GLY A 259 17.85 -37.74 24.16
CA GLY A 259 16.65 -37.08 23.71
C GLY A 259 16.24 -35.99 24.69
N GLY A 260 15.54 -34.98 24.17
CA GLY A 260 14.96 -33.93 24.99
C GLY A 260 13.63 -33.42 24.47
N ILE A 261 13.03 -32.53 25.26
CA ILE A 261 11.85 -31.77 24.91
C ILE A 261 12.24 -30.29 24.85
N ALA A 262 11.80 -29.59 23.81
CA ALA A 262 12.05 -28.16 23.65
C ALA A 262 10.75 -27.35 23.54
N LEU A 263 10.59 -26.34 24.40
CA LEU A 263 9.45 -25.44 24.39
C LEU A 263 9.91 -23.99 24.52
N LYS A 264 9.63 -23.17 23.49
CA LYS A 264 9.98 -21.73 23.45
C LYS A 264 11.44 -21.45 23.85
N GLY A 265 12.38 -22.21 23.29
CA GLY A 265 13.82 -22.08 23.58
C GLY A 265 14.29 -22.83 24.82
N PHE A 266 13.43 -23.13 25.81
CA PHE A 266 13.80 -23.98 26.93
C PHE A 266 13.90 -25.44 26.50
N VAL A 267 14.98 -26.10 26.90
CA VAL A 267 15.27 -27.50 26.54
C VAL A 267 15.62 -28.29 27.79
N THR A 268 14.98 -29.44 27.96
CA THR A 268 15.37 -30.44 28.96
C THR A 268 15.58 -31.79 28.28
N GLY A 269 16.52 -32.59 28.75
CA GLY A 269 16.78 -33.89 28.15
C GLY A 269 17.67 -34.79 28.99
N ALA A 270 17.80 -36.02 28.51
CA ALA A 270 18.68 -37.03 29.09
C ALA A 270 19.49 -37.72 27.99
N ARG A 271 20.70 -38.14 28.33
CA ARG A 271 21.66 -38.82 27.46
C ARG A 271 22.20 -40.06 28.17
N LEU A 272 22.42 -41.12 27.41
CA LEU A 272 23.28 -42.25 27.78
C LEU A 272 24.71 -41.91 27.35
N LEU A 273 25.67 -42.08 28.25
CA LEU A 273 27.10 -41.88 28.02
C LEU A 273 27.81 -43.23 27.95
N LEU A 274 28.66 -43.41 26.95
CA LEU A 274 29.46 -44.64 26.74
C LEU A 274 30.86 -44.25 26.26
N GLY A 275 31.91 -44.65 26.97
CA GLY A 275 33.26 -44.31 26.57
C GLY A 275 34.33 -44.64 27.60
N ASN A 276 35.50 -44.03 27.47
CA ASN A 276 36.66 -44.34 28.32
C ASN A 276 36.97 -43.21 29.31
N GLU A 277 37.44 -43.62 30.48
CA GLU A 277 37.88 -42.75 31.57
C GLU A 277 39.35 -43.04 31.91
N TRP A 278 40.17 -42.00 31.91
CA TRP A 278 41.58 -42.02 32.32
C TRP A 278 41.74 -41.24 33.61
N ILE A 279 41.95 -41.94 34.72
CA ILE A 279 42.01 -41.35 36.07
C ILE A 279 43.39 -41.64 36.65
N ASN A 280 44.14 -40.60 37.01
CA ASN A 280 45.46 -40.69 37.63
C ASN A 280 45.57 -39.69 38.78
N ILE A 281 45.05 -40.00 39.97
CA ILE A 281 44.84 -39.02 41.06
C ILE A 281 46.14 -38.63 41.79
N ASP A 282 47.01 -39.61 42.08
CA ASP A 282 48.31 -39.41 42.71
C ASP A 282 49.27 -40.58 42.36
N SER A 283 50.51 -40.54 42.85
CA SER A 283 51.49 -41.62 42.62
C SER A 283 51.17 -42.93 43.34
N ASN A 284 50.25 -42.92 44.30
CA ASN A 284 49.94 -44.04 45.19
C ASN A 284 48.61 -44.74 44.82
N THR A 285 47.84 -44.15 43.93
CA THR A 285 46.56 -44.67 43.43
C THR A 285 46.77 -45.40 42.10
N PRO A 286 46.14 -46.57 41.89
CA PRO A 286 46.18 -47.25 40.61
C PRO A 286 45.63 -46.36 39.50
N LYS A 287 46.38 -46.23 38.41
CA LYS A 287 45.91 -45.56 37.19
C LYS A 287 44.76 -46.36 36.59
N ILE A 288 43.64 -45.70 36.33
CA ILE A 288 42.47 -46.32 35.70
C ILE A 288 42.44 -45.89 34.24
N ASN A 289 42.25 -46.86 33.34
CA ASN A 289 41.98 -46.65 31.92
C ASN A 289 40.95 -47.70 31.51
N GLU A 290 39.68 -47.39 31.72
CA GLU A 290 38.60 -48.36 31.55
C GLU A 290 37.39 -47.73 30.86
N PHE A 291 36.62 -48.61 30.23
CA PHE A 291 35.33 -48.26 29.70
C PHE A 291 34.33 -48.02 30.83
N ALA A 292 33.53 -46.97 30.70
CA ALA A 292 32.48 -46.60 31.63
C ALA A 292 31.20 -46.26 30.87
N ALA A 293 30.08 -46.59 31.52
CA ALA A 293 28.74 -46.20 31.09
C ALA A 293 28.08 -45.32 32.15
N GLY A 294 27.17 -44.45 31.71
CA GLY A 294 26.50 -43.53 32.60
C GLY A 294 25.33 -42.81 31.95
N GLY A 295 24.73 -41.91 32.72
CA GLY A 295 23.65 -41.05 32.25
C GLY A 295 23.98 -39.59 32.51
N GLU A 296 23.41 -38.70 31.69
CA GLU A 296 23.48 -37.26 31.89
C GLU A 296 22.11 -36.63 31.70
N ALA A 297 21.69 -35.82 32.65
CA ALA A 297 20.52 -34.96 32.53
C ALA A 297 20.98 -33.53 32.21
N ARG A 298 20.25 -32.84 31.34
CA ARG A 298 20.53 -31.45 30.98
C ARG A 298 19.29 -30.59 30.98
N LEU A 299 19.47 -29.32 31.33
CA LEU A 299 18.46 -28.28 31.27
C LEU A 299 19.13 -27.01 30.75
N GLY A 300 18.50 -26.33 29.80
CA GLY A 300 19.11 -25.15 29.20
C GLY A 300 18.15 -24.33 28.38
N TYR A 301 18.73 -23.32 27.75
CA TYR A 301 18.05 -22.44 26.82
C TYR A 301 18.82 -22.36 25.51
N GLU A 302 18.08 -22.41 24.41
CA GLU A 302 18.60 -22.22 23.06
C GLU A 302 17.95 -21.00 22.41
N TRP A 303 18.78 -20.13 21.85
CA TRP A 303 18.34 -18.96 21.10
C TRP A 303 18.10 -19.30 19.62
N GLU A 304 17.31 -18.45 18.96
CA GLU A 304 16.95 -18.60 17.55
C GLU A 304 18.18 -18.62 16.63
N LYS A 305 19.21 -17.82 16.96
CA LYS A 305 20.47 -17.72 16.20
C LYS A 305 21.47 -18.86 16.48
N GLY A 306 21.04 -19.95 17.10
CA GLY A 306 21.87 -21.14 17.30
C GLY A 306 22.78 -21.13 18.54
N LEU A 307 22.87 -20.02 19.28
CA LEU A 307 23.52 -20.02 20.60
C LEU A 307 22.71 -20.89 21.58
N SER A 308 23.39 -21.50 22.54
CA SER A 308 22.78 -22.34 23.56
C SER A 308 23.58 -22.32 24.85
N LEU A 309 22.88 -22.42 25.98
CA LEU A 309 23.46 -22.54 27.31
C LEU A 309 22.75 -23.67 28.06
N PHE A 310 23.49 -24.68 28.48
CA PHE A 310 22.96 -25.81 29.26
C PHE A 310 23.67 -25.95 30.58
N ALA A 311 22.93 -26.33 31.62
CA ALA A 311 23.45 -26.94 32.81
C ALA A 311 23.26 -28.46 32.70
N SER A 312 24.28 -29.22 33.07
CA SER A 312 24.29 -30.68 33.00
C SER A 312 24.69 -31.30 34.34
N TYR A 313 24.04 -32.43 34.65
CA TYR A 313 24.40 -33.32 35.73
C TYR A 313 24.57 -34.72 35.16
N GLY A 314 25.79 -35.22 35.19
CA GLY A 314 26.17 -36.53 34.67
C GLY A 314 26.71 -37.45 35.75
N ARG A 315 26.49 -38.75 35.59
CA ARG A 315 27.06 -39.77 36.46
C ARG A 315 27.39 -41.01 35.65
N THR A 316 28.64 -41.44 35.72
CA THR A 316 29.11 -42.74 35.27
C THR A 316 29.41 -43.62 36.47
N GLU A 317 29.98 -44.80 36.23
CA GLU A 317 30.47 -45.68 37.29
C GLU A 317 31.54 -45.05 38.18
N ARG A 318 32.34 -44.10 37.67
CA ARG A 318 33.52 -43.58 38.39
C ARG A 318 33.56 -42.06 38.47
N ILE A 319 32.80 -41.32 37.65
CA ILE A 319 32.83 -39.86 37.62
C ILE A 319 31.41 -39.30 37.79
N GLN A 320 31.26 -38.37 38.71
CA GLN A 320 30.13 -37.46 38.79
C GLN A 320 30.52 -36.14 38.10
N MET A 321 29.63 -35.58 37.29
CA MET A 321 29.88 -34.40 36.47
C MET A 321 28.81 -33.35 36.74
N ILE A 322 29.21 -32.12 37.05
CA ILE A 322 28.30 -30.97 37.16
C ILE A 322 28.89 -29.87 36.31
N GLY A 323 28.20 -29.51 35.23
CA GLY A 323 28.77 -28.63 34.20
C GLY A 323 27.81 -27.60 33.64
N LEU A 324 28.41 -26.62 32.97
CA LEU A 324 27.78 -25.65 32.11
C LEU A 324 28.37 -25.77 30.70
N ASP A 325 27.49 -25.82 29.71
CA ASP A 325 27.85 -25.97 28.29
C ASP A 325 27.39 -24.73 27.50
N VAL A 326 28.31 -24.02 26.88
CA VAL A 326 28.02 -22.90 25.96
C VAL A 326 28.24 -23.39 24.55
N GLY A 327 27.16 -23.48 23.76
CA GLY A 327 27.21 -24.08 22.43
C GLY A 327 26.68 -23.20 21.31
N LEU A 328 27.17 -23.46 20.11
CA LEU A 328 26.74 -22.84 18.87
C LEU A 328 26.28 -23.92 17.89
N SER A 329 25.09 -23.74 17.31
CA SER A 329 24.54 -24.63 16.29
C SER A 329 24.68 -24.05 14.88
N PHE A 330 25.06 -24.91 13.92
CA PHE A 330 25.17 -24.60 12.49
C PHE A 330 24.69 -25.77 11.61
#